data_AF-A0A1Q4DFV0-F1
#
_entry.id   AF-A0A1Q4DFV0-F1
#
_cell.length_a   1.000
_cell.length_b   1.000
_cell.length_c   1.000
_cell.angle_alpha   90.00
_cell.angle_beta   90.00
_cell.angle_gamma   90.00
#
_symmetry.space_group_name_H-M   'P 1'
#
loop_
_entity.id
_entity.type
_entity.pdbx_description
1 polymer ?
#
loop_
_entity_poly.entity_id
_entity_poly.type
_entity_poly.pdbx_seq_one_letter_code
_entity_poly.pdbx_strand_id
1 'polypeptide(L)'
;MLRFNNQWRFDSPGPIEPGVVSDFLNLINRISGQGSRKAILEHFKSAFAAAAGIPYHSSSDASWAASDLDRAMDEAAANAPLFIDAFYSGCEQLQQRNPEMALPDATRINRILTEHGAGYQIDLPNLIATRTHIPITVPEQAPSLDAQARALIDTALQATERALAEGNGRQAVQEVLWLLETVSTAFRSDEIFDGSIQGRYFNKIIGELKSRGRGGHQDQILQWMMTLHGYLSSPTGGGVRHGVDLRDGLALHINEARLYCNLIRSYITFLIGEHERLSGRSS
;
A
#
# COMPACT_ATOMS: atom_id res chain seq x y z
N MET A 1 10.22 10.70 -28.44
CA MET A 1 9.31 9.57 -28.09
C MET A 1 9.82 8.29 -28.69
N LEU A 2 10.01 7.29 -27.84
CA LEU A 2 10.53 5.97 -28.19
C LEU A 2 9.46 5.10 -28.83
N ARG A 3 9.91 4.13 -29.64
CA ARG A 3 9.06 3.13 -30.30
C ARG A 3 9.18 1.79 -29.58
N PHE A 4 8.06 1.22 -29.18
CA PHE A 4 7.97 -0.11 -28.57
C PHE A 4 6.60 -0.71 -28.89
N ASN A 5 6.34 -1.96 -28.47
CA ASN A 5 5.05 -2.61 -28.72
C ASN A 5 3.91 -1.75 -28.17
N ASN A 6 3.00 -1.31 -29.04
CA ASN A 6 1.87 -0.44 -28.66
C ASN A 6 0.95 -1.07 -27.61
N GLN A 7 0.87 -2.42 -27.55
CA GLN A 7 0.11 -3.10 -26.50
C GLN A 7 0.65 -2.78 -25.11
N TRP A 8 1.96 -2.56 -24.95
CA TRP A 8 2.56 -2.23 -23.66
C TRP A 8 2.09 -0.90 -23.07
N ARG A 9 1.41 -0.05 -23.84
CA ARG A 9 0.77 1.16 -23.32
C ARG A 9 -0.48 0.87 -22.48
N PHE A 10 -1.14 -0.27 -22.72
CA PHE A 10 -2.37 -0.68 -22.05
C PHE A 10 -2.15 -1.94 -21.20
N ASP A 11 -1.38 -2.89 -21.72
CA ASP A 11 -1.01 -4.14 -21.07
C ASP A 11 0.44 -4.04 -20.61
N SER A 12 0.65 -3.47 -19.41
CA SER A 12 1.98 -3.24 -18.85
C SER A 12 2.78 -4.56 -18.78
N PRO A 13 4.02 -4.61 -19.32
CA PRO A 13 4.89 -5.76 -19.12
C PRO A 13 5.42 -5.86 -17.68
N GLY A 14 5.18 -4.86 -16.84
CA GLY A 14 5.58 -4.85 -15.43
C GLY A 14 6.07 -3.48 -14.96
N PRO A 15 6.24 -3.33 -13.63
CA PRO A 15 6.82 -2.13 -13.05
C PRO A 15 8.31 -2.02 -13.38
N ILE A 16 8.84 -0.80 -13.33
CA ILE A 16 10.28 -0.57 -13.39
C ILE A 16 10.92 -0.71 -12.01
N GLU A 17 12.22 -1.05 -12.00
CA GLU A 17 12.97 -1.23 -10.76
C GLU A 17 13.06 0.09 -9.96
N PRO A 18 12.81 0.08 -8.62
CA PRO A 18 12.81 1.29 -7.79
C PRO A 18 14.11 2.09 -7.85
N GLY A 19 15.24 1.40 -8.07
CA GLY A 19 16.54 2.04 -8.24
C GLY A 19 16.63 2.92 -9.50
N VAL A 20 15.92 2.54 -10.57
CA VAL A 20 15.82 3.37 -11.79
C VAL A 20 15.04 4.65 -11.51
N VAL A 21 13.93 4.55 -10.76
CA VAL A 21 13.12 5.72 -10.37
C VAL A 21 13.98 6.71 -9.59
N SER A 22 14.71 6.22 -8.59
CA SER A 22 15.62 7.01 -7.76
C SER A 22 16.72 7.70 -8.60
N ASP A 23 17.36 6.97 -9.52
CA ASP A 23 18.42 7.52 -10.34
C ASP A 23 17.92 8.52 -11.40
N PHE A 24 16.73 8.30 -11.96
CA PHE A 24 16.10 9.25 -12.87
C PHE A 24 15.72 10.53 -12.11
N LEU A 25 15.18 10.43 -10.90
CA LEU A 25 14.89 11.60 -10.06
C LEU A 25 16.17 12.37 -9.71
N ASN A 26 17.27 11.67 -9.42
CA ASN A 26 18.58 12.27 -9.21
C ASN A 26 19.07 13.03 -10.45
N LEU A 27 18.87 12.47 -11.65
CA LEU A 27 19.18 13.15 -12.91
C LEU A 27 18.32 14.41 -13.09
N ILE A 28 16.99 14.32 -12.88
CA ILE A 28 16.09 15.48 -12.97
C ILE A 28 16.50 16.58 -12.00
N ASN A 29 16.86 16.22 -10.77
CA ASN A 29 17.35 17.19 -9.79
C ASN A 29 18.63 17.89 -10.26
N ARG A 30 19.56 17.17 -10.89
CA ARG A 30 20.77 17.78 -11.48
C ARG A 30 20.44 18.68 -12.67
N ILE A 31 19.52 18.27 -13.55
CA ILE A 31 19.05 19.08 -14.68
C ILE A 31 18.39 20.36 -14.17
N SER A 32 17.57 20.26 -13.13
CA SER A 32 16.86 21.40 -12.53
C SER A 32 17.79 22.48 -11.95
N GLY A 33 19.03 22.13 -11.63
CA GLY A 33 20.06 23.06 -11.17
C GLY A 33 20.64 23.96 -12.28
N GLN A 34 20.40 23.64 -13.55
CA GLN A 34 20.91 24.41 -14.70
C GLN A 34 19.99 25.56 -15.13
N GLY A 35 18.82 25.71 -14.51
CA GLY A 35 17.84 26.72 -14.91
C GLY A 35 16.75 26.94 -13.87
N SER A 36 15.54 27.29 -14.33
CA SER A 36 14.40 27.44 -13.42
C SER A 36 13.99 26.09 -12.85
N ARG A 37 14.40 25.82 -11.60
CA ARG A 37 14.12 24.57 -10.89
C ARG A 37 12.66 24.17 -11.00
N LYS A 38 11.75 25.08 -10.65
CA LYS A 38 10.30 24.82 -10.73
C LYS A 38 9.88 24.44 -12.15
N ALA A 39 10.27 25.20 -13.16
CA ALA A 39 9.84 24.96 -14.54
C ALA A 39 10.33 23.60 -15.07
N ILE A 40 11.56 23.21 -14.73
CA ILE A 40 12.12 21.91 -15.13
C ILE A 40 11.42 20.76 -14.41
N LEU A 41 11.16 20.89 -13.10
CA LEU A 41 10.41 19.89 -12.34
C LEU A 41 8.98 19.73 -12.87
N GLU A 42 8.28 20.83 -13.15
CA GLU A 42 6.94 20.83 -13.77
C GLU A 42 6.93 20.18 -15.15
N HIS A 43 7.98 20.42 -15.95
CA HIS A 43 8.13 19.79 -17.27
C HIS A 43 8.16 18.26 -17.15
N PHE A 44 9.05 17.72 -16.31
CA PHE A 44 9.10 16.28 -16.09
C PHE A 44 7.84 15.74 -15.41
N LYS A 45 7.26 16.47 -14.45
CA LYS A 45 6.02 16.07 -13.78
C LYS A 45 4.89 15.92 -14.80
N SER A 46 4.77 16.84 -15.75
CA SER A 46 3.76 16.75 -16.80
C SER A 46 3.94 15.51 -17.69
N ALA A 47 5.19 15.14 -17.99
CA ALA A 47 5.51 13.95 -18.79
C ALA A 47 5.17 12.65 -18.05
N PHE A 48 5.54 12.55 -16.76
CA PHE A 48 5.22 11.37 -15.95
C PHE A 48 3.72 11.29 -15.60
N ALA A 49 3.05 12.41 -15.33
CA ALA A 49 1.61 12.43 -15.13
C ALA A 49 0.86 11.90 -16.36
N ALA A 50 1.28 12.28 -17.56
CA ALA A 50 0.73 11.76 -18.79
C ALA A 50 0.98 10.25 -18.97
N ALA A 51 2.17 9.76 -18.61
CA ALA A 51 2.48 8.33 -18.66
C ALA A 51 1.69 7.50 -17.64
N ALA A 52 1.43 8.06 -16.44
CA ALA A 52 0.62 7.45 -15.40
C ALA A 52 -0.90 7.57 -15.65
N GLY A 53 -1.33 8.36 -16.64
CA GLY A 53 -2.75 8.62 -16.89
C GLY A 53 -3.44 9.47 -15.82
N ILE A 54 -2.67 10.24 -15.04
CA ILE A 54 -3.20 11.12 -13.98
C ILE A 54 -3.28 12.57 -14.47
N PRO A 55 -4.24 13.38 -13.99
CA PRO A 55 -4.35 14.78 -14.37
C PRO A 55 -3.14 15.59 -13.90
N TYR A 56 -2.63 16.45 -14.77
CA TYR A 56 -1.58 17.41 -14.42
C TYR A 56 -2.17 18.68 -13.82
N HIS A 57 -1.62 19.08 -12.67
CA HIS A 57 -1.88 20.36 -12.03
C HIS A 57 -0.55 21.06 -11.75
N SER A 58 -0.45 22.35 -12.10
CA SER A 58 0.75 23.15 -11.82
C SER A 58 0.88 23.37 -10.32
N SER A 59 2.07 23.14 -9.76
CA SER A 59 2.32 23.31 -8.33
C SER A 59 2.55 24.79 -7.99
N SER A 60 2.32 25.17 -6.74
CA SER A 60 2.46 26.55 -6.28
C SER A 60 3.92 27.01 -6.27
N ASP A 61 4.86 26.15 -5.89
CA ASP A 61 6.30 26.44 -5.82
C ASP A 61 7.17 25.23 -6.19
N ALA A 62 8.49 25.40 -6.13
CA ALA A 62 9.47 24.38 -6.49
C ALA A 62 9.53 23.19 -5.52
N SER A 63 9.15 23.36 -4.25
CA SER A 63 9.11 22.27 -3.28
C SER A 63 7.91 21.36 -3.55
N TRP A 64 6.73 21.96 -3.79
CA TRP A 64 5.55 21.21 -4.21
C TRP A 64 5.76 20.55 -5.56
N ALA A 65 6.41 21.23 -6.51
CA ALA A 65 6.76 20.62 -7.80
C ALA A 65 7.67 19.39 -7.66
N ALA A 66 8.54 19.36 -6.65
CA ALA A 66 9.41 18.21 -6.39
C ALA A 66 8.62 17.03 -5.80
N SER A 67 7.81 17.27 -4.76
CA SER A 67 6.98 16.22 -4.15
C SER A 67 5.93 15.67 -5.11
N ASP A 68 5.31 16.54 -5.92
CA ASP A 68 4.32 16.13 -6.91
C ASP A 68 4.97 15.36 -8.08
N LEU A 69 6.22 15.71 -8.45
CA LEU A 69 7.00 14.95 -9.43
C LEU A 69 7.30 13.54 -8.91
N ASP A 70 7.77 13.43 -7.67
CA ASP A 70 8.10 12.14 -7.03
C ASP A 70 6.90 11.19 -7.08
N ARG A 71 5.74 11.66 -6.63
CA ARG A 71 4.47 10.92 -6.72
C ARG A 71 4.11 10.55 -8.16
N ALA A 72 4.27 11.46 -9.12
CA ALA A 72 3.96 11.17 -10.53
C ALA A 72 4.91 10.12 -11.13
N MET A 73 6.17 10.11 -10.70
CA MET A 73 7.15 9.10 -11.09
C MET A 73 6.82 7.74 -10.50
N ASP A 74 6.43 7.66 -9.22
CA ASP A 74 6.01 6.42 -8.57
C ASP A 74 4.80 5.79 -9.25
N GLU A 75 3.79 6.59 -9.61
CA GLU A 75 2.61 6.10 -10.34
C GLU A 75 2.98 5.63 -11.77
N ALA A 76 3.82 6.40 -12.47
CA ALA A 76 4.27 6.03 -13.82
C ALA A 76 5.16 4.78 -13.81
N ALA A 77 5.85 4.50 -12.69
CA ALA A 77 6.76 3.36 -12.55
C ALA A 77 6.03 2.01 -12.66
N ALA A 78 4.71 1.96 -12.51
CA ALA A 78 3.89 0.76 -12.74
C ALA A 78 3.95 0.25 -14.20
N ASN A 79 4.41 1.06 -15.15
CA ASN A 79 4.60 0.68 -16.54
C ASN A 79 5.98 1.08 -17.04
N ALA A 80 6.93 0.14 -17.01
CA ALA A 80 8.34 0.42 -17.31
C ALA A 80 8.57 1.07 -18.69
N PRO A 81 8.00 0.58 -19.81
CA PRO A 81 8.14 1.25 -21.11
C PRO A 81 7.65 2.70 -21.13
N LEU A 82 6.48 2.98 -20.52
CA LEU A 82 5.93 4.33 -20.45
C LEU A 82 6.79 5.24 -19.59
N PHE A 83 7.30 4.74 -18.46
CA PHE A 83 8.21 5.47 -17.58
C PHE A 83 9.50 5.88 -18.30
N ILE A 84 10.14 4.95 -19.00
CA ILE A 84 11.38 5.21 -19.75
C ILE A 84 11.13 6.20 -20.89
N ASP A 85 10.03 6.03 -21.64
CA ASP A 85 9.64 6.93 -22.72
C ASP A 85 9.34 8.35 -22.21
N ALA A 86 8.67 8.48 -21.07
CA ALA A 86 8.38 9.78 -20.44
C ALA A 86 9.66 10.54 -20.09
N PHE A 87 10.64 9.86 -19.47
CA PHE A 87 11.92 10.49 -19.14
C PHE A 87 12.70 10.89 -20.38
N TYR A 88 12.87 9.96 -21.33
CA TYR A 88 13.65 10.21 -22.55
C TYR A 88 13.02 11.31 -23.40
N SER A 89 11.71 11.24 -23.64
CA SER A 89 10.96 12.28 -24.35
C SER A 89 10.99 13.61 -23.61
N GLY A 90 10.93 13.59 -22.28
CA GLY A 90 11.10 14.76 -21.43
C GLY A 90 12.45 15.45 -21.68
N CYS A 91 13.53 14.67 -21.74
CA CYS A 91 14.86 15.19 -22.08
C CYS A 91 14.89 15.75 -23.52
N GLU A 92 14.39 15.02 -24.53
CA GLU A 92 14.36 15.50 -25.92
C GLU A 92 13.61 16.83 -26.07
N GLN A 93 12.43 16.94 -25.45
CA GLN A 93 11.63 18.16 -25.50
C GLN A 93 12.32 19.33 -24.79
N LEU A 94 13.04 19.05 -23.70
CA LEU A 94 13.79 20.07 -22.96
C LEU A 94 15.02 20.53 -23.75
N GLN A 95 15.72 19.63 -24.43
CA GLN A 95 16.84 19.92 -25.34
C GLN A 95 16.40 20.81 -26.51
N GLN A 96 15.24 20.52 -27.11
CA GLN A 96 14.69 21.34 -28.20
C GLN A 96 14.39 22.77 -27.76
N ARG A 97 13.94 22.96 -26.50
CA ARG A 97 13.66 24.28 -25.93
C ARG A 97 14.91 24.99 -25.41
N ASN A 98 15.92 24.24 -24.96
CA ASN A 98 17.15 24.76 -24.36
C ASN A 98 18.38 24.01 -24.92
N PRO A 99 18.89 24.38 -26.11
CA PRO A 99 19.95 23.63 -26.78
C PRO A 99 21.29 23.54 -26.02
N GLU A 100 21.54 24.45 -25.08
CA GLU A 100 22.77 24.48 -24.28
C GLU A 100 22.66 23.67 -22.97
N MET A 101 21.47 23.15 -22.63
CA MET A 101 21.25 22.39 -21.40
C MET A 101 21.91 21.01 -21.50
N ALA A 102 22.68 20.63 -20.48
CA ALA A 102 23.29 19.32 -20.41
C ALA A 102 22.25 18.28 -19.96
N LEU A 103 21.96 17.33 -20.83
CA LEU A 103 20.99 16.26 -20.62
C LEU A 103 21.64 14.87 -20.76
N PRO A 104 21.16 13.86 -20.04
CA PRO A 104 21.65 12.49 -20.17
C PRO A 104 21.34 11.95 -21.57
N ASP A 105 22.34 11.37 -22.22
CA ASP A 105 22.17 10.68 -23.49
C ASP A 105 21.61 9.26 -23.29
N ALA A 106 21.26 8.60 -24.40
CA ALA A 106 20.78 7.21 -24.36
C ALA A 106 21.80 6.27 -23.70
N THR A 107 23.10 6.52 -23.85
CA THR A 107 24.17 5.75 -23.19
C THR A 107 24.06 5.83 -21.67
N ARG A 108 23.90 7.05 -21.11
CA ARG A 108 23.74 7.27 -19.67
C ARG A 108 22.47 6.62 -19.14
N ILE A 109 21.38 6.71 -19.89
CA ILE A 109 20.10 6.10 -19.52
C ILE A 109 20.22 4.57 -19.52
N ASN A 110 20.75 3.97 -20.59
CA ASN A 110 20.97 2.52 -20.69
C ASN A 110 21.87 1.99 -19.58
N ARG A 111 22.86 2.77 -19.14
CA ARG A 111 23.70 2.39 -18.01
C ARG A 111 22.89 2.21 -16.74
N ILE A 112 22.01 3.15 -16.40
CA ILE A 112 21.12 3.05 -15.23
C ILE A 112 20.20 1.84 -15.38
N LEU A 113 19.58 1.66 -16.55
CA LEU A 113 18.71 0.50 -16.82
C LEU A 113 19.46 -0.83 -16.66
N THR A 114 20.74 -0.89 -17.04
CA THR A 114 21.58 -2.07 -16.90
C THR A 114 22.02 -2.30 -15.46
N GLU A 115 22.47 -1.25 -14.76
CA GLU A 115 22.91 -1.29 -13.36
C GLU A 115 21.82 -1.83 -12.43
N HIS A 116 20.56 -1.45 -12.66
CA HIS A 116 19.41 -1.94 -11.89
C HIS A 116 18.75 -3.18 -12.49
N GLY A 117 19.24 -3.70 -13.61
CA GLY A 117 18.72 -4.93 -14.22
C GLY A 117 17.30 -4.81 -14.79
N ALA A 118 16.88 -3.61 -15.22
CA ALA A 118 15.50 -3.28 -15.62
C ALA A 118 15.00 -4.04 -16.86
N GLY A 119 15.86 -4.72 -17.61
CA GLY A 119 15.45 -5.55 -18.76
C GLY A 119 15.08 -4.78 -20.03
N TYR A 120 15.44 -3.50 -20.11
CA TYR A 120 15.21 -2.63 -21.26
C TYR A 120 16.50 -1.96 -21.74
N GLN A 121 16.54 -1.66 -23.03
CA GLN A 121 17.60 -0.87 -23.65
C GLN A 121 17.00 0.05 -24.72
N ILE A 122 17.41 1.31 -24.67
CA ILE A 122 17.16 2.30 -25.71
C ILE A 122 18.16 2.04 -26.85
N ASP A 123 17.65 1.57 -27.98
CA ASP A 123 18.36 1.46 -29.25
C ASP A 123 17.61 2.31 -30.28
N LEU A 124 17.98 3.60 -30.32
CA LEU A 124 17.16 4.64 -30.94
C LEU A 124 16.77 4.30 -32.39
N PRO A 125 15.49 4.50 -32.76
CA PRO A 125 14.40 5.12 -31.97
C PRO A 125 13.63 4.14 -31.08
N ASN A 126 14.09 2.90 -30.94
CA ASN A 126 13.34 1.82 -30.32
C ASN A 126 13.72 1.65 -28.84
N LEU A 127 12.74 1.22 -28.04
CA LEU A 127 12.97 0.65 -26.73
C LEU A 127 12.82 -0.87 -26.85
N ILE A 128 13.91 -1.59 -26.67
CA ILE A 128 13.98 -3.03 -26.84
C ILE A 128 14.00 -3.70 -25.47
N ALA A 129 13.20 -4.75 -25.28
CA ALA A 129 13.31 -5.63 -24.12
C ALA A 129 14.55 -6.53 -24.33
N THR A 130 15.53 -6.43 -23.44
CA THR A 130 16.82 -7.16 -23.53
C THR A 130 16.80 -8.51 -22.84
N ARG A 131 15.75 -8.78 -22.06
CA ARG A 131 15.39 -10.14 -21.63
C ARG A 131 14.12 -10.53 -22.35
N THR A 132 14.09 -11.74 -22.89
CA THR A 132 12.86 -12.39 -23.33
C THR A 132 11.91 -12.42 -22.14
N HIS A 133 11.00 -11.46 -22.07
CA HIS A 133 9.86 -11.56 -21.17
C HIS A 133 8.98 -12.65 -21.77
N ILE A 134 9.34 -13.92 -21.53
CA ILE A 134 8.31 -14.93 -21.38
C ILE A 134 7.43 -14.34 -20.29
N PRO A 135 6.14 -14.04 -20.53
CA PRO A 135 5.23 -13.78 -19.44
C PRO A 135 5.20 -15.08 -18.65
N ILE A 136 6.12 -15.23 -17.71
CA ILE A 136 5.89 -16.09 -16.57
C ILE A 136 4.68 -15.41 -15.97
N THR A 137 3.54 -16.09 -16.02
CA THR A 137 2.42 -15.76 -15.15
C THR A 137 3.03 -15.80 -13.76
N VAL A 138 3.46 -14.65 -13.26
CA VAL A 138 3.86 -14.50 -11.87
C VAL A 138 2.60 -14.96 -11.14
N PRO A 139 2.64 -16.06 -10.37
CA PRO A 139 1.63 -16.22 -9.34
C PRO A 139 1.77 -14.93 -8.54
N GLU A 140 0.73 -14.09 -8.63
CA GLU A 140 0.57 -12.80 -7.95
C GLU A 140 1.53 -12.76 -6.77
N GLN A 141 2.62 -11.98 -6.93
CA GLN A 141 3.73 -11.98 -5.98
C GLN A 141 3.09 -11.83 -4.61
N ALA A 142 3.10 -12.92 -3.83
CA ALA A 142 2.29 -13.00 -2.63
C ALA A 142 2.63 -11.73 -1.85
N PRO A 143 1.65 -10.86 -1.55
CA PRO A 143 1.95 -9.50 -1.12
C PRO A 143 2.94 -9.58 0.06
N SER A 144 3.77 -8.56 0.32
CA SER A 144 4.59 -8.60 1.55
C SER A 144 3.69 -8.96 2.74
N LEU A 145 4.20 -9.64 3.77
CA LEU A 145 3.36 -10.08 4.90
C LEU A 145 2.51 -8.91 5.46
N ASP A 146 3.07 -7.70 5.43
CA ASP A 146 2.39 -6.44 5.74
C ASP A 146 1.35 -6.01 4.69
N ALA A 147 1.62 -6.15 3.40
CA ALA A 147 0.65 -5.89 2.34
C ALA A 147 -0.48 -6.93 2.31
N GLN A 148 -0.19 -8.21 2.64
CA GLN A 148 -1.19 -9.27 2.80
C GLN A 148 -2.06 -8.97 4.02
N ALA A 149 -1.46 -8.58 5.14
CA ALA A 149 -2.19 -8.19 6.33
C ALA A 149 -3.08 -6.97 6.08
N ARG A 150 -2.57 -5.93 5.39
CA ARG A 150 -3.35 -4.74 5.01
C ARG A 150 -4.49 -5.09 4.05
N ALA A 151 -4.23 -5.89 3.01
CA ALA A 151 -5.26 -6.34 2.09
C ALA A 151 -6.34 -7.20 2.76
N LEU A 152 -5.95 -8.07 3.72
CA LEU A 152 -6.89 -8.85 4.53
C LEU A 152 -7.76 -7.95 5.41
N ILE A 153 -7.16 -6.94 6.05
CA ILE A 153 -7.89 -5.93 6.84
C ILE A 153 -8.89 -5.20 5.94
N ASP A 154 -8.44 -4.66 4.80
CA ASP A 154 -9.30 -3.91 3.89
C ASP A 154 -10.45 -4.76 3.34
N THR A 155 -10.17 -6.01 2.97
CA THR A 155 -11.17 -6.96 2.49
C THR A 155 -12.22 -7.26 3.55
N ALA A 156 -11.80 -7.55 4.79
CA ALA A 156 -12.71 -7.83 5.89
C ALA A 156 -13.55 -6.61 6.30
N LEU A 157 -12.98 -5.40 6.20
CA LEU A 157 -13.71 -4.15 6.42
C LEU A 157 -14.75 -3.89 5.33
N GLN A 158 -14.42 -4.13 4.06
CA GLN A 158 -15.38 -4.04 2.95
C GLN A 158 -16.51 -5.07 3.08
N ALA A 159 -16.19 -6.30 3.48
CA ALA A 159 -17.20 -7.33 3.73
C ALA A 159 -18.16 -6.93 4.86
N THR A 160 -17.63 -6.32 5.92
CA THR A 160 -18.42 -5.76 7.03
C THR A 160 -19.36 -4.66 6.54
N GLU A 161 -18.88 -3.73 5.70
CA GLU A 161 -19.69 -2.63 5.16
C GLU A 161 -20.82 -3.13 4.24
N ARG A 162 -20.54 -4.13 3.39
CA ARG A 162 -21.57 -4.78 2.57
C ARG A 162 -22.62 -5.47 3.43
N ALA A 163 -22.22 -6.26 4.42
CA ALA A 163 -23.15 -6.92 5.33
C ALA A 163 -24.03 -5.92 6.10
N LEU A 164 -23.49 -4.77 6.52
CA LEU A 164 -24.27 -3.71 7.16
C LEU A 164 -25.24 -3.02 6.20
N ALA A 165 -24.87 -2.87 4.92
CA ALA A 165 -25.74 -2.30 3.88
C ALA A 165 -26.91 -3.24 3.54
N GLU A 166 -26.66 -4.54 3.56
CA GLU A 166 -27.65 -5.60 3.28
C GLU A 166 -28.55 -5.92 4.49
N GLY A 167 -28.34 -5.28 5.64
CA GLY A 167 -29.11 -5.54 6.87
C GLY A 167 -28.62 -6.78 7.65
N ASN A 168 -27.53 -7.42 7.21
CA ASN A 168 -26.92 -8.59 7.82
C ASN A 168 -26.02 -8.21 9.01
N GLY A 169 -26.59 -7.51 10.00
CA GLY A 169 -25.86 -6.95 11.13
C GLY A 169 -25.09 -7.98 11.97
N ARG A 170 -25.66 -9.17 12.19
CA ARG A 170 -24.97 -10.26 12.91
C ARG A 170 -23.73 -10.72 12.17
N GLN A 171 -23.82 -10.92 10.86
CA GLN A 171 -22.70 -11.31 10.02
C GLN A 171 -21.61 -10.24 10.02
N ALA A 172 -21.99 -8.96 9.88
CA ALA A 172 -21.03 -7.86 9.95
C ALA A 172 -20.22 -7.85 11.25
N VAL A 173 -20.87 -8.05 12.40
CA VAL A 173 -20.16 -8.13 13.69
C VAL A 173 -19.29 -9.39 13.79
N GLN A 174 -19.70 -10.52 13.20
CA GLN A 174 -18.85 -11.73 13.16
C GLN A 174 -17.55 -11.48 12.38
N GLU A 175 -17.65 -10.88 11.19
CA GLU A 175 -16.49 -10.62 10.31
C GLU A 175 -15.48 -9.67 10.97
N VAL A 176 -15.96 -8.57 11.55
CA VAL A 176 -15.06 -7.59 12.18
C VAL A 176 -14.50 -8.10 13.52
N LEU A 177 -15.24 -8.94 14.26
CA LEU A 177 -14.76 -9.59 15.48
C LEU A 177 -13.67 -10.62 15.15
N TRP A 178 -13.83 -11.38 14.07
CA TRP A 178 -12.79 -12.26 13.54
C TRP A 178 -11.51 -11.50 13.20
N LEU A 179 -11.67 -10.34 12.55
CA LEU A 179 -10.54 -9.50 12.17
C LEU A 179 -9.80 -8.98 13.40
N LEU A 180 -10.52 -8.57 14.44
CA LEU A 180 -9.94 -8.17 15.73
C LEU A 180 -9.14 -9.30 16.36
N GLU A 181 -9.68 -10.53 16.36
CA GLU A 181 -8.97 -11.70 16.84
C GLU A 181 -7.69 -11.94 16.03
N THR A 182 -7.77 -11.87 14.70
CA THR A 182 -6.63 -12.05 13.78
C THR A 182 -5.53 -11.00 14.01
N VAL A 183 -5.88 -9.71 14.07
CA VAL A 183 -4.90 -8.63 14.28
C VAL A 183 -4.21 -8.75 15.64
N SER A 184 -4.91 -9.19 16.68
CA SER A 184 -4.29 -9.40 18.00
C SER A 184 -3.14 -10.41 17.96
N THR A 185 -3.16 -11.35 17.02
CA THR A 185 -2.15 -12.43 16.94
C THR A 185 -0.75 -11.92 16.57
N ALA A 186 -0.65 -10.73 15.97
CA ALA A 186 0.63 -10.07 15.70
C ALA A 186 1.41 -9.76 16.99
N PHE A 187 0.75 -9.72 18.15
CA PHE A 187 1.39 -9.47 19.44
C PHE A 187 1.82 -10.75 20.18
N ARG A 188 1.70 -11.93 19.55
CA ARG A 188 2.12 -13.20 20.15
C ARG A 188 3.63 -13.25 20.30
N SER A 189 4.11 -13.69 21.47
CA SER A 189 5.50 -14.12 21.67
C SER A 189 5.70 -15.58 21.22
N ASP A 190 6.95 -15.93 20.86
CA ASP A 190 7.38 -17.23 20.32
C ASP A 190 6.99 -18.47 21.15
N GLU A 191 6.57 -18.29 22.40
CA GLU A 191 6.25 -19.37 23.34
C GLU A 191 4.85 -20.00 23.14
N ILE A 192 4.05 -19.57 22.17
CA ILE A 192 2.66 -20.03 22.01
C ILE A 192 2.45 -20.69 20.63
N PHE A 193 2.88 -21.95 20.50
CA PHE A 193 2.55 -22.84 19.38
C PHE A 193 1.42 -23.81 19.78
N ASP A 194 0.18 -23.51 19.40
CA ASP A 194 -0.82 -24.53 19.08
C ASP A 194 -1.92 -23.95 18.17
N GLY A 195 -2.23 -24.70 17.10
CA GLY A 195 -3.09 -24.30 16.00
C GLY A 195 -4.58 -24.39 16.36
N SER A 196 -5.17 -23.27 16.74
CA SER A 196 -6.51 -22.80 16.32
C SER A 196 -6.83 -21.55 17.14
N ILE A 197 -6.96 -20.41 16.46
CA ILE A 197 -7.15 -19.12 17.13
C ILE A 197 -8.63 -18.99 17.49
N GLN A 198 -9.00 -19.43 18.69
CA GLN A 198 -10.31 -19.15 19.29
C GLN A 198 -10.15 -18.27 20.52
N GLY A 199 -11.19 -17.47 20.83
CA GLY A 199 -11.26 -16.38 21.83
C GLY A 199 -10.60 -16.55 23.22
N ARG A 200 -10.13 -17.75 23.60
CA ARG A 200 -9.20 -17.92 24.74
C ARG A 200 -7.82 -17.30 24.47
N TYR A 201 -7.35 -17.34 23.22
CA TYR A 201 -6.07 -16.73 22.84
C TYR A 201 -6.15 -15.21 22.81
N PHE A 202 -7.27 -14.64 22.35
CA PHE A 202 -7.46 -13.18 22.31
C PHE A 202 -7.28 -12.55 23.69
N ASN A 203 -8.04 -13.01 24.68
CA ASN A 203 -7.97 -12.46 26.05
C ASN A 203 -6.60 -12.69 26.70
N LYS A 204 -5.90 -13.78 26.36
CA LYS A 204 -4.54 -14.04 26.83
C LYS A 204 -3.55 -13.02 26.23
N ILE A 205 -3.58 -12.82 24.91
CA ILE A 205 -2.68 -11.90 24.20
C ILE A 205 -2.91 -10.45 24.67
N ILE A 206 -4.17 -10.03 24.76
CA ILE A 206 -4.51 -8.67 25.22
C ILE A 206 -4.15 -8.49 26.71
N GLY A 207 -4.31 -9.53 27.54
CA GLY A 207 -3.86 -9.52 28.93
C GLY A 207 -2.34 -9.40 29.06
N GLU A 208 -1.57 -10.11 28.23
CA GLU A 208 -0.11 -9.97 28.17
C GLU A 208 0.32 -8.58 27.69
N LEU A 209 -0.33 -8.05 26.65
CA LEU A 209 -0.07 -6.70 26.15
C LEU A 209 -0.33 -5.63 27.23
N LYS A 210 -1.41 -5.79 28.00
CA LYS A 210 -1.73 -4.95 29.17
C LYS A 210 -0.63 -5.04 30.24
N SER A 211 -0.14 -6.24 30.55
CA SER A 211 0.93 -6.44 31.54
C SER A 211 2.29 -5.83 31.14
N ARG A 212 2.55 -5.71 29.82
CA ARG A 212 3.76 -5.11 29.25
C ARG A 212 3.64 -3.59 29.07
N GLY A 213 2.43 -3.04 29.17
CA GLY A 213 2.13 -1.62 29.02
C GLY A 213 2.67 -0.76 30.16
N ARG A 214 2.66 0.57 29.97
CA ARG A 214 3.15 1.55 30.96
C ARG A 214 2.07 2.04 31.95
N GLY A 215 0.92 1.37 31.99
CA GLY A 215 -0.25 1.83 32.76
C GLY A 215 -0.98 3.02 32.13
N GLY A 216 -2.19 3.33 32.62
CA GLY A 216 -2.97 4.51 32.21
C GLY A 216 -4.02 4.23 31.13
N HIS A 217 -4.07 5.06 30.07
CA HIS A 217 -5.11 4.99 29.03
C HIS A 217 -5.09 3.68 28.23
N GLN A 218 -3.91 3.13 27.96
CA GLN A 218 -3.75 1.86 27.24
C GLN A 218 -4.45 0.71 27.98
N ASP A 219 -4.23 0.59 29.28
CA ASP A 219 -4.85 -0.46 30.10
C ASP A 219 -6.37 -0.39 30.07
N GLN A 220 -6.92 0.82 30.09
CA GLN A 220 -8.36 1.05 30.04
C GLN A 220 -8.93 0.66 28.67
N ILE A 221 -8.23 1.01 27.57
CA ILE A 221 -8.62 0.64 26.21
C ILE A 221 -8.61 -0.88 26.04
N LEU A 222 -7.53 -1.55 26.46
CA LEU A 222 -7.42 -3.01 26.40
C LEU A 222 -8.48 -3.70 27.27
N GLN A 223 -8.83 -3.12 28.42
CA GLN A 223 -9.92 -3.62 29.27
C GLN A 223 -11.29 -3.52 28.58
N TRP A 224 -11.60 -2.38 27.92
CA TRP A 224 -12.85 -2.25 27.16
C TRP A 224 -12.91 -3.21 25.98
N MET A 225 -11.77 -3.42 25.32
CA MET A 225 -11.64 -4.38 24.23
C MET A 225 -11.93 -5.81 24.69
N MET A 226 -11.34 -6.26 25.81
CA MET A 226 -11.65 -7.57 26.41
C MET A 226 -13.11 -7.69 26.83
N THR A 227 -13.70 -6.62 27.37
CA THR A 227 -15.11 -6.60 27.80
C THR A 227 -16.04 -6.76 26.62
N LEU A 228 -15.81 -6.01 25.54
CA LEU A 228 -16.60 -6.08 24.31
C LEU A 228 -16.47 -7.45 23.65
N HIS A 229 -15.24 -7.98 23.54
CA HIS A 229 -14.99 -9.31 23.00
C HIS A 229 -15.67 -10.40 23.82
N GLY A 230 -15.54 -10.36 25.15
CA GLY A 230 -16.18 -11.32 26.05
C GLY A 230 -17.70 -11.31 25.97
N TYR A 231 -18.32 -10.13 25.85
CA TYR A 231 -19.76 -10.00 25.66
C TYR A 231 -20.20 -10.61 24.32
N LEU A 232 -19.57 -10.23 23.21
CA LEU A 232 -19.96 -10.68 21.87
C LEU A 232 -19.70 -12.17 21.63
N SER A 233 -18.61 -12.71 22.18
CA SER A 233 -18.21 -14.11 22.00
C SER A 233 -18.92 -15.10 22.94
N SER A 234 -19.61 -14.61 23.98
CA SER A 234 -20.34 -15.45 24.93
C SER A 234 -21.63 -16.02 24.32
N PRO A 235 -21.87 -17.34 24.42
CA PRO A 235 -23.14 -17.97 24.02
C PRO A 235 -24.36 -17.43 24.79
N THR A 236 -24.16 -16.94 26.02
CA THR A 236 -25.22 -16.34 26.86
C THR A 236 -25.22 -14.81 26.81
N GLY A 237 -24.35 -14.20 26.00
CA GLY A 237 -24.25 -12.77 25.77
C GLY A 237 -24.70 -12.39 24.36
N GLY A 238 -23.80 -11.79 23.58
CA GLY A 238 -24.07 -11.36 22.19
C GLY A 238 -24.20 -12.49 21.17
N GLY A 239 -23.71 -13.71 21.46
CA GLY A 239 -23.92 -14.89 20.62
C GLY A 239 -23.31 -14.82 19.21
N VAL A 240 -22.26 -14.02 19.02
CA VAL A 240 -21.60 -13.75 17.74
C VAL A 240 -20.33 -14.61 17.65
N ARG A 241 -20.45 -15.90 17.33
CA ARG A 241 -19.31 -16.85 17.33
C ARG A 241 -19.15 -17.56 15.98
N HIS A 242 -17.92 -17.92 15.62
CA HIS A 242 -17.61 -18.65 14.39
C HIS A 242 -18.20 -20.06 14.39
N GLY A 243 -18.94 -20.39 13.34
CA GLY A 243 -19.20 -21.77 12.91
C GLY A 243 -20.20 -22.59 13.73
N VAL A 244 -21.01 -21.98 14.60
CA VAL A 244 -22.10 -22.71 15.26
C VAL A 244 -23.37 -21.91 15.11
N ASP A 245 -24.37 -22.55 14.52
CA ASP A 245 -25.76 -22.10 14.49
C ASP A 245 -26.25 -22.05 15.94
N LEU A 246 -25.90 -20.96 16.65
CA LEU A 246 -26.31 -20.70 18.01
C LEU A 246 -27.80 -20.37 17.96
N ARG A 247 -28.61 -21.41 18.17
CA ARG A 247 -30.02 -21.29 18.52
C ARG A 247 -30.13 -20.23 19.62
N ASP A 248 -30.82 -19.15 19.28
CA ASP A 248 -31.33 -18.11 20.18
C ASP A 248 -30.31 -17.21 20.91
N GLY A 249 -29.36 -16.61 20.18
CA GLY A 249 -28.72 -15.37 20.64
C GLY A 249 -29.66 -14.15 20.53
N LEU A 250 -29.52 -13.16 21.43
CA LEU A 250 -30.27 -11.88 21.41
C LEU A 250 -30.35 -11.30 19.98
N ALA A 251 -31.54 -10.80 19.60
CA ALA A 251 -31.73 -10.17 18.31
C ALA A 251 -30.86 -8.91 18.23
N LEU A 252 -29.87 -8.91 17.33
CA LEU A 252 -28.95 -7.79 17.15
C LEU A 252 -29.56 -6.81 16.14
N HIS A 253 -29.91 -5.62 16.60
CA HIS A 253 -30.46 -4.59 15.71
C HIS A 253 -29.37 -3.99 14.82
N ILE A 254 -29.74 -3.52 13.62
CA ILE A 254 -28.76 -3.04 12.63
C ILE A 254 -27.94 -1.85 13.14
N ASN A 255 -28.53 -0.98 13.95
CA ASN A 255 -27.82 0.16 14.56
C ASN A 255 -26.84 -0.28 15.67
N GLU A 256 -27.19 -1.32 16.42
CA GLU A 256 -26.29 -1.93 17.41
C GLU A 256 -25.13 -2.62 16.70
N ALA A 257 -25.41 -3.35 15.61
CA ALA A 257 -24.39 -3.94 14.76
C ALA A 257 -23.43 -2.88 14.21
N ARG A 258 -23.93 -1.75 13.72
CA ARG A 258 -23.11 -0.61 13.27
C ARG A 258 -22.22 -0.08 14.39
N LEU A 259 -22.77 0.10 15.59
CA LEU A 259 -21.99 0.56 16.75
C LEU A 259 -20.88 -0.42 17.12
N TYR A 260 -21.19 -1.72 17.22
CA TYR A 260 -20.18 -2.75 17.49
C TYR A 260 -19.11 -2.76 16.40
N CYS A 261 -19.47 -2.69 15.13
CA CYS A 261 -18.50 -2.63 14.03
C CYS A 261 -17.58 -1.42 14.15
N ASN A 262 -18.12 -0.24 14.46
CA ASN A 262 -17.31 0.98 14.61
C ASN A 262 -16.35 0.92 15.81
N LEU A 263 -16.81 0.38 16.94
CA LEU A 263 -15.97 0.17 18.12
C LEU A 263 -14.83 -0.82 17.83
N ILE A 264 -15.15 -1.95 17.19
CA ILE A 264 -14.17 -2.96 16.84
C ILE A 264 -13.15 -2.42 15.82
N ARG A 265 -13.60 -1.66 14.81
CA ARG A 265 -12.70 -0.95 13.88
C ARG A 265 -11.74 -0.02 14.60
N SER A 266 -12.24 0.76 15.55
CA SER A 266 -11.41 1.68 16.33
C SER A 266 -10.34 0.93 17.15
N TYR A 267 -10.69 -0.24 17.70
CA TYR A 267 -9.74 -1.12 18.40
C TYR A 267 -8.68 -1.72 17.47
N ILE A 268 -9.07 -2.14 16.26
CA ILE A 268 -8.13 -2.64 15.25
C ILE A 268 -7.13 -1.56 14.87
N THR A 269 -7.60 -0.34 14.56
CA THR A 269 -6.73 0.79 14.23
C THR A 269 -5.77 1.10 15.39
N PHE A 270 -6.25 1.07 16.63
CA PHE A 270 -5.41 1.24 17.82
C PHE A 270 -4.32 0.16 17.93
N LEU A 271 -4.66 -1.11 17.75
CA LEU A 271 -3.70 -2.22 17.81
C LEU A 271 -2.65 -2.12 16.70
N ILE A 272 -3.02 -1.76 15.48
CA ILE A 272 -2.06 -1.58 14.38
C ILE A 272 -1.04 -0.48 14.74
N GLY A 273 -1.51 0.68 15.20
CA GLY A 273 -0.62 1.78 15.59
C GLY A 273 0.30 1.41 16.77
N GLU A 274 -0.19 0.65 17.76
CA GLU A 274 0.63 0.17 18.86
C GLU A 274 1.69 -0.85 18.42
N HIS A 275 1.35 -1.72 17.46
CA HIS A 275 2.31 -2.66 16.89
C HIS A 275 3.45 -1.92 16.16
N GLU A 276 3.12 -0.97 15.30
CA GLU A 276 4.10 -0.13 14.59
C GLU A 276 5.02 0.62 15.57
N ARG A 277 4.44 1.18 16.65
CA ARG A 277 5.21 1.87 17.70
C ARG A 277 6.18 0.93 18.44
N LEU A 278 5.80 -0.33 18.66
CA LEU A 278 6.67 -1.31 19.35
C LEU A 278 7.76 -1.84 18.43
N SER A 279 7.44 -2.13 17.17
CA SER A 279 8.40 -2.59 16.16
C SER A 279 9.43 -1.50 15.79
N GLY A 280 9.02 -0.23 15.76
CA GLY A 280 9.94 0.89 15.54
C GLY A 280 10.91 1.19 16.70
N ARG A 281 10.76 0.54 17.87
CA ARG A 281 11.69 0.68 19.02
C ARG A 281 12.72 -0.44 19.11
N SER A 282 12.63 -1.44 18.22
CA SER A 282 13.55 -2.59 18.14
C SER A 282 14.56 -2.49 17.00
N SER A 283 14.63 -1.32 16.33
CA SER A 283 15.68 -0.91 15.38
C SER A 283 16.47 0.26 15.97
#